data_AF-A0A2D7MH03-F1
#
_entry.id   AF-A0A2D7MH03-F1
#
_cell.length_a   1.000
_cell.length_b   1.000
_cell.length_c   1.000
_cell.angle_alpha   90.00
_cell.angle_beta   90.00
_cell.angle_gamma   90.00
#
_symmetry.space_group_name_H-M   'P 1'
#
loop_
_entity.id
_entity.type
_entity.pdbx_description
1 polymer ?
#
loop_
_entity_poly.entity_id
_entity_poly.type
_entity_poly.pdbx_seq_one_letter_code
_entity_poly.pdbx_strand_id
1 'polypeptide(L)'
;MTLKSCEKVSDLNVYETKEYQAFSTNLETEHNNTWESSCIKCHNLNTEYIGYNVTNYWNKTAKKGIDTLYKHVYQGYKGELGIMPPRGSCYDCSELDIKNSIYHLLFLSEKYDIENN
;
A
#
# COMPACT_ATOMS: atom_id res chain seq x y z
N MET A 1 13.75 26.44 -22.12
CA MET A 1 12.51 25.98 -21.45
C MET A 1 12.27 24.55 -21.92
N THR A 2 12.85 23.57 -21.22
CA THR A 2 12.78 22.18 -21.67
C THR A 2 11.53 21.55 -21.07
N LEU A 3 10.60 21.20 -21.96
CA LEU A 3 9.34 20.50 -21.68
C LEU A 3 9.64 19.21 -20.90
N LYS A 4 9.30 19.18 -19.60
CA LYS A 4 9.25 17.92 -18.84
C LYS A 4 8.00 17.17 -19.30
N SER A 5 8.26 16.16 -20.13
CA SER A 5 7.32 15.13 -20.55
C SER A 5 6.47 14.67 -19.36
N CYS A 6 5.15 14.55 -19.58
CA CYS A 6 4.26 13.78 -18.71
C CYS A 6 4.74 12.32 -18.70
N GLU A 7 5.69 12.00 -17.84
CA GLU A 7 6.01 10.61 -17.52
C GLU A 7 4.77 10.00 -16.87
N LYS A 8 4.32 8.86 -17.41
CA LYS A 8 3.17 8.12 -16.89
C LYS A 8 3.45 7.79 -15.42
N VAL A 9 2.71 8.44 -14.53
CA VAL A 9 2.79 8.29 -13.07
C VAL A 9 2.57 6.82 -12.63
N SER A 10 1.95 6.00 -13.48
CA SER A 10 1.67 4.58 -13.23
C SER A 10 2.89 3.69 -13.08
N ASP A 11 4.05 4.08 -13.62
CA ASP A 11 5.24 3.22 -13.69
C ASP A 11 6.29 3.55 -12.59
N LEU A 12 5.99 4.53 -11.73
CA LEU A 12 6.85 4.93 -10.63
C LEU A 12 6.70 3.98 -9.44
N ASN A 13 7.81 3.71 -8.77
CA ASN A 13 7.80 3.07 -7.46
C ASN A 13 6.98 3.92 -6.50
N VAL A 14 6.05 3.31 -5.76
CA VAL A 14 5.15 4.03 -4.86
C VAL A 14 5.92 4.93 -3.89
N TYR A 15 7.04 4.45 -3.33
CA TYR A 15 7.85 5.23 -2.39
C TYR A 15 8.42 6.53 -2.99
N GLU A 16 8.55 6.62 -4.31
CA GLU A 16 9.11 7.78 -5.01
C GLU A 16 8.03 8.79 -5.44
N THR A 17 6.75 8.45 -5.27
CA THR A 17 5.63 9.33 -5.64
C THR A 17 5.47 10.49 -4.66
N LYS A 18 5.07 11.66 -5.16
CA LYS A 18 4.82 12.83 -4.30
C LYS A 18 3.67 12.58 -3.33
N GLU A 19 2.67 11.84 -3.78
CA GLU A 19 1.49 11.44 -3.03
C GLU A 19 1.89 10.58 -1.83
N TYR A 20 2.75 9.57 -2.03
CA TYR A 20 3.26 8.77 -0.93
C TYR A 20 4.12 9.59 0.03
N GLN A 21 5.02 10.45 -0.48
CA GLN A 21 5.87 11.29 0.37
C GLN A 21 5.05 12.30 1.19
N ALA A 22 3.98 12.85 0.62
CA ALA A 22 3.04 13.70 1.35
C ALA A 22 2.23 12.91 2.39
N PHE A 23 1.91 11.65 2.10
CA PHE A 23 1.29 10.73 3.04
C PHE A 23 2.26 10.43 4.20
N SER A 24 3.42 9.84 3.94
CA SER A 24 4.36 9.34 4.96
C SER A 24 4.93 10.40 5.90
N THR A 25 4.89 11.68 5.53
CA THR A 25 5.36 12.80 6.36
C THR A 25 4.27 13.43 7.22
N ASN A 26 3.00 13.04 7.04
CA ASN A 26 1.90 13.53 7.85
C ASN A 26 1.80 12.72 9.16
N LEU A 27 1.86 13.39 10.31
CA LEU A 27 1.76 12.78 11.64
C LEU A 27 0.48 11.94 11.85
N GLU A 28 -0.59 12.24 11.12
CA GLU A 28 -1.85 11.47 11.20
C GLU A 28 -1.75 10.10 10.53
N THR A 29 -0.71 9.81 9.73
CA THR A 29 -0.60 8.52 9.04
C THR A 29 -0.25 7.35 9.94
N GLU A 30 0.03 7.57 11.22
CA GLU A 30 0.10 6.48 12.20
C GLU A 30 -1.28 5.84 12.43
N HIS A 31 -2.37 6.57 12.13
CA HIS A 31 -3.74 6.10 12.28
C HIS A 31 -4.47 6.06 10.93
N ASN A 32 -5.04 4.90 10.59
CA ASN A 32 -5.82 4.75 9.37
C ASN A 32 -7.05 3.86 9.64
N ASN A 33 -8.23 4.48 9.70
CA ASN A 33 -9.48 3.80 10.10
C ASN A 33 -9.81 2.58 9.23
N THR A 34 -9.58 2.66 7.91
CA THR A 34 -9.85 1.54 6.99
C THR A 34 -8.86 0.40 7.19
N TRP A 35 -7.59 0.73 7.41
CA TRP A 35 -6.57 -0.25 7.75
C TRP A 35 -6.93 -0.98 9.05
N GLU A 36 -7.22 -0.23 10.12
CA GLU A 36 -7.52 -0.76 11.45
C GLU A 36 -8.79 -1.63 11.46
N SER A 37 -9.82 -1.22 10.73
CA SER A 37 -11.10 -1.96 10.70
C SER A 37 -11.09 -3.19 9.80
N SER A 38 -10.26 -3.19 8.74
CA SER A 38 -10.36 -4.16 7.65
C SER A 38 -9.04 -4.83 7.31
N CYS A 39 -8.02 -4.06 6.90
CA CYS A 39 -6.80 -4.58 6.30
C CYS A 39 -5.87 -5.29 7.31
N ILE A 40 -5.78 -4.75 8.53
CA ILE A 40 -4.85 -5.23 9.57
C ILE A 40 -5.10 -6.69 9.95
N LYS A 41 -6.35 -7.19 9.80
CA LYS A 41 -6.71 -8.58 10.13
C LYS A 41 -5.85 -9.62 9.39
N CYS A 42 -5.40 -9.30 8.18
CA CYS A 42 -4.52 -10.16 7.38
C CYS A 42 -3.12 -9.59 7.22
N HIS A 43 -2.93 -8.26 7.27
CA HIS A 43 -1.63 -7.65 6.97
C HIS A 43 -0.81 -7.22 8.20
N ASN A 44 -1.23 -7.59 9.41
CA ASN A 44 -0.45 -7.35 10.64
C ASN A 44 0.76 -8.30 10.78
N LEU A 45 1.58 -8.05 11.80
CA LEU A 45 2.61 -8.98 12.27
C LEU A 45 2.01 -10.34 12.65
N ASN A 46 2.80 -11.40 12.46
CA ASN A 46 2.49 -12.75 12.93
C ASN A 46 1.14 -13.31 12.43
N THR A 47 0.74 -12.95 11.21
CA THR A 47 -0.42 -13.54 10.54
C THR A 47 0.02 -14.73 9.67
N GLU A 48 -0.93 -15.61 9.32
CA GLU A 48 -0.70 -16.67 8.33
C GLU A 48 -0.65 -16.11 6.88
N TYR A 49 -0.91 -14.82 6.72
CA TYR A 49 -0.88 -14.10 5.46
C TYR A 49 0.38 -13.21 5.38
N ILE A 50 0.50 -12.44 4.30
CA ILE A 50 1.64 -11.53 4.12
C ILE A 50 1.44 -10.29 4.97
N GLY A 51 2.12 -10.27 6.13
CA GLY A 51 2.19 -9.12 7.04
C GLY A 51 3.11 -8.01 6.53
N TYR A 52 2.94 -6.80 7.05
CA TYR A 52 3.77 -5.63 6.70
C TYR A 52 5.27 -5.82 7.02
N ASN A 53 5.63 -6.75 7.92
CA ASN A 53 7.03 -7.08 8.24
C ASN A 53 7.77 -7.86 7.15
N VAL A 54 7.09 -8.33 6.11
CA VAL A 54 7.74 -9.01 4.98
C VAL A 54 8.29 -7.95 4.00
N THR A 55 9.24 -7.14 4.47
CA THR A 55 9.66 -5.89 3.82
C THR A 55 10.17 -6.09 2.40
N ASN A 56 10.94 -7.15 2.15
CA ASN A 56 11.39 -7.54 0.80
C ASN A 56 10.25 -7.80 -0.19
N TYR A 57 9.11 -8.31 0.28
CA TYR A 57 7.93 -8.51 -0.56
C TYR A 57 7.25 -7.17 -0.88
N TRP A 58 7.09 -6.30 0.11
CA TRP A 58 6.46 -4.99 -0.07
C TRP A 58 7.32 -4.06 -0.93
N ASN A 59 8.66 -4.10 -0.79
CA ASN A 59 9.58 -3.37 -1.64
C ASN A 59 9.50 -3.78 -3.13
N LYS A 60 9.26 -5.07 -3.42
CA LYS A 60 8.98 -5.53 -4.79
C LYS A 60 7.57 -5.15 -5.26
N THR A 61 6.61 -5.14 -4.35
CA THR A 61 5.22 -4.80 -4.62
C THR A 61 5.06 -3.31 -4.94
N ALA A 62 5.73 -2.42 -4.20
CA ALA A 62 5.74 -0.97 -4.43
C ALA A 62 6.25 -0.58 -5.83
N LYS A 63 7.14 -1.37 -6.44
CA LYS A 63 7.62 -1.15 -7.81
C LYS A 63 6.56 -1.34 -8.90
N LYS A 64 5.42 -1.96 -8.57
CA LYS A 64 4.30 -2.13 -9.52
C LYS A 64 3.47 -0.86 -9.71
N GLY A 65 3.72 0.18 -8.91
CA GLY A 65 2.99 1.45 -8.94
C GLY A 65 1.62 1.40 -8.26
N ILE A 66 1.17 2.54 -7.76
CA ILE A 66 -0.04 2.63 -6.93
C ILE A 66 -1.30 2.22 -7.69
N ASP A 67 -1.41 2.54 -8.98
CA ASP A 67 -2.60 2.23 -9.76
C ASP A 67 -2.81 0.71 -9.92
N THR A 68 -1.71 -0.03 -10.11
CA THR A 68 -1.75 -1.49 -10.17
C THR A 68 -2.20 -2.08 -8.83
N LEU A 69 -1.61 -1.59 -7.72
CA LEU A 69 -1.96 -2.07 -6.38
C LEU A 69 -3.42 -1.77 -6.05
N TYR A 70 -3.87 -0.54 -6.32
CA TYR A 70 -5.25 -0.13 -6.13
C TYR A 70 -6.20 -1.03 -6.92
N LYS A 71 -5.93 -1.27 -8.20
CA LYS A 71 -6.75 -2.15 -9.05
C LYS A 71 -6.86 -3.56 -8.47
N HIS A 72 -5.75 -4.14 -8.02
CA HIS A 72 -5.73 -5.46 -7.39
C HIS A 72 -6.55 -5.52 -6.11
N VAL A 73 -6.44 -4.51 -5.24
CA VAL A 73 -7.24 -4.45 -4.01
C VAL A 73 -8.71 -4.26 -4.35
N TYR A 74 -9.04 -3.34 -5.25
CA TYR A 74 -10.42 -2.99 -5.59
C TYR A 74 -11.17 -4.16 -6.24
N GLN A 75 -10.54 -4.85 -7.20
CA GLN A 75 -11.16 -5.96 -7.94
C GLN A 75 -11.00 -7.31 -7.24
N GLY A 76 -10.09 -7.39 -6.25
CA GLY A 76 -9.60 -8.65 -5.72
C GLY A 76 -8.46 -9.21 -6.58
N TYR A 77 -7.56 -9.94 -5.95
CA TYR A 77 -6.36 -10.45 -6.60
C TYR A 77 -6.01 -11.84 -6.07
N LYS A 78 -5.80 -12.78 -6.99
CA LYS A 78 -5.28 -14.11 -6.67
C LYS A 78 -3.80 -14.14 -7.02
N GLY A 79 -2.95 -14.11 -5.99
CA GLY A 79 -1.52 -14.26 -6.12
C GLY A 79 -1.04 -15.66 -5.77
N GLU A 80 0.27 -15.87 -5.87
CA GLU A 80 0.92 -17.13 -5.46
C GLU A 80 0.82 -17.36 -3.95
N LEU A 81 0.79 -16.28 -3.17
CA LEU A 81 0.80 -16.30 -1.70
C LEU A 81 -0.60 -16.27 -1.07
N GLY A 82 -1.66 -16.28 -1.88
CA GLY A 82 -3.03 -16.27 -1.39
C GLY A 82 -3.98 -15.39 -2.21
N ILE A 83 -5.15 -15.14 -1.64
CA ILE A 83 -6.24 -14.38 -2.25
C ILE A 83 -6.44 -13.10 -1.45
N MET A 84 -6.30 -11.95 -2.12
CA MET A 84 -6.77 -10.67 -1.63
C MET A 84 -8.25 -10.51 -2.02
N PRO A 85 -9.18 -10.42 -1.07
CA PRO A 85 -10.59 -10.25 -1.39
C PRO A 85 -10.84 -8.88 -2.06
N PRO A 86 -11.89 -8.77 -2.91
CA PRO A 86 -12.30 -7.49 -3.48
C PRO A 86 -12.52 -6.43 -2.39
N ARG A 87 -11.99 -5.23 -2.64
CA ARG A 87 -11.97 -4.07 -1.74
C ARG A 87 -11.36 -4.36 -0.36
N GLY A 88 -10.55 -5.42 -0.21
CA GLY A 88 -10.06 -5.86 1.10
C GLY A 88 -11.18 -6.22 2.08
N SER A 89 -12.34 -6.64 1.57
CA SER A 89 -13.58 -6.84 2.31
C SER A 89 -14.18 -5.58 2.96
N CYS A 90 -13.67 -4.38 2.66
CA CYS A 90 -14.32 -3.13 3.03
C CYS A 90 -15.22 -2.61 1.91
N TYR A 91 -16.48 -3.03 1.93
CA TYR A 91 -17.45 -2.64 0.91
C TYR A 91 -17.92 -1.18 1.03
N ASP A 92 -17.86 -0.62 2.24
CA ASP A 92 -18.27 0.77 2.52
C ASP A 92 -17.13 1.79 2.38
N CYS A 93 -15.89 1.34 2.15
CA CYS A 93 -14.73 2.22 1.98
C CYS A 93 -14.75 2.93 0.63
N SER A 94 -14.39 4.21 0.61
CA SER A 94 -14.20 4.96 -0.63
C SER A 94 -12.92 4.52 -1.36
N GLU A 95 -12.78 4.94 -2.62
CA GLU A 95 -11.55 4.69 -3.39
C GLU A 95 -10.32 5.32 -2.72
N LEU A 96 -10.50 6.53 -2.15
CA LEU A 96 -9.47 7.24 -1.43
C LEU A 96 -9.07 6.49 -0.16
N ASP A 97 -10.03 5.96 0.59
CA ASP A 97 -9.77 5.17 1.80
C ASP A 97 -8.92 3.93 1.47
N ILE A 98 -9.29 3.21 0.42
CA ILE A 98 -8.54 2.04 -0.04
C ILE A 98 -7.12 2.43 -0.46
N LYS A 99 -6.94 3.50 -1.24
CA LYS A 99 -5.61 3.98 -1.65
C LYS A 99 -4.77 4.39 -0.43
N ASN A 100 -5.35 5.11 0.51
CA ASN A 100 -4.68 5.52 1.74
C ASN A 100 -4.29 4.31 2.60
N SER A 101 -5.10 3.24 2.65
CA SER A 101 -4.71 2.01 3.35
C SER A 101 -3.58 1.24 2.65
N ILE A 102 -3.49 1.30 1.31
CA ILE A 102 -2.34 0.76 0.57
C ILE A 102 -1.07 1.56 0.92
N TYR A 103 -1.16 2.89 0.95
CA TYR A 103 -0.04 3.72 1.39
C TYR A 103 0.34 3.45 2.84
N HIS A 104 -0.64 3.30 3.74
CA HIS A 104 -0.40 2.99 5.14
C HIS A 104 0.32 1.64 5.32
N LEU A 105 -0.07 0.61 4.56
CA LEU A 105 0.63 -0.69 4.55
C LEU A 105 2.10 -0.57 4.14
N LEU A 106 2.37 0.19 3.08
CA LEU A 106 3.73 0.42 2.61
C LEU A 106 4.54 1.25 3.61
N PHE A 107 3.92 2.25 4.24
CA PHE A 107 4.50 3.05 5.32
C PHE A 107 4.90 2.19 6.53
N LEU A 108 4.01 1.30 6.99
CA LEU A 108 4.32 0.38 8.08
C LEU A 108 5.45 -0.59 7.71
N SER A 109 5.47 -1.08 6.47
CA SER A 109 6.55 -1.93 5.98
C SER A 109 7.89 -1.19 5.92
N GLU A 110 7.91 0.05 5.42
CA GLU A 110 9.12 0.87 5.34
C GLU A 110 9.65 1.22 6.74
N LYS A 111 8.76 1.64 7.64
CA LYS A 111 9.09 1.91 9.06
C LYS A 111 9.67 0.66 9.73
N TYR A 112 9.05 -0.49 9.54
CA TYR A 112 9.56 -1.76 10.07
C TYR A 112 10.95 -2.10 9.52
N ASP A 113 11.20 -1.87 8.22
CA ASP A 113 12.50 -2.13 7.59
C ASP A 113 13.62 -1.27 8.20
N ILE A 114 13.34 0.03 8.41
CA ILE A 114 14.26 1.00 9.01
C ILE A 114 14.55 0.69 10.48
N GLU A 115 13.55 0.23 11.23
CA GLU A 115 13.69 -0.05 12.67
C GLU A 115 14.44 -1.37 12.96
N ASN A 116 14.51 -2.28 11.98
CA ASN A 116 15.03 -3.64 12.17
C ASN A 116 16.27 -3.99 11.33
N ASN A 117 16.82 -3.03 10.56
CA ASN A 117 18.05 -3.18 9.77
C ASN A 117 18.95 -1.94 9.89
#